data_AF-D3YWZ0-F1
#
_entry.id   AF-D3YWZ0-F1
#
_cell.length_a   1.000
_cell.length_b   1.000
_cell.length_c   1.000
_cell.angle_alpha   90.00
_cell.angle_beta   90.00
_cell.angle_gamma   90.00
#
_symmetry.space_group_name_H-M   'P 1'
#
loop_
_entity.id
_entity.type
_entity.pdbx_description
1 polymer ?
#
loop_
_entity_poly.entity_id
_entity_poly.type
_entity_poly.pdbx_seq_one_letter_code
_entity_poly.pdbx_strand_id
1 'polypeptide(L)'
;MKRGGRDSDQDSAEEGTAEKPKRPRTTQERSQPCDWGNLLQDIVLHVFKYLPLLDRAHASQVCRNWNQVFHMPDLWRCFEFELNQPATSYLKATHPELIKQIIKRHSNHLQYVSFKVDSSKESAEAACDILSQLVNCSLKTLGLISTARPSFMDLPKSHFISALTVVFVNSKSLSSL
;
A
#
# COMPACT_ATOMS: atom_id res chain seq x y z
N MET A 1 -26.26 48.63 45.00
CA MET A 1 -25.58 47.95 43.88
C MET A 1 -24.84 49.00 43.04
N LYS A 2 -23.50 48.88 42.95
CA LYS A 2 -22.59 49.83 42.31
C LYS A 2 -22.82 49.93 40.80
N ARG A 3 -22.76 51.16 40.27
CA ARG A 3 -22.74 51.51 38.84
C ARG A 3 -21.29 51.65 38.34
N GLY A 4 -21.08 51.21 37.10
CA GLY A 4 -20.42 51.93 36.00
C GLY A 4 -19.03 52.54 36.20
N GLY A 5 -18.08 52.10 35.38
CA GLY A 5 -16.69 52.59 35.34
C GLY A 5 -16.47 53.89 34.56
N ARG A 6 -15.19 54.29 34.48
CA ARG A 6 -14.61 55.14 33.42
C ARG A 6 -13.07 55.18 33.51
N ASP A 7 -12.47 55.23 32.32
CA ASP A 7 -11.07 55.46 31.92
C ASP A 7 -10.38 56.67 32.59
N SER A 8 -9.02 56.69 32.59
CA SER A 8 -8.17 57.54 31.72
C SER A 8 -6.73 57.71 32.26
N ASP A 9 -5.76 57.30 31.43
CA ASP A 9 -4.47 57.92 31.03
C ASP A 9 -3.43 58.61 31.95
N GLN A 10 -2.16 58.33 31.59
CA GLN A 10 -0.92 59.16 31.58
C GLN A 10 -0.28 59.63 32.92
N ASP A 11 1.03 59.79 33.12
CA ASP A 11 2.33 59.50 32.45
C ASP A 11 3.44 60.06 33.39
N SER A 12 4.70 59.64 33.18
CA SER A 12 5.98 60.25 33.65
C SER A 12 6.37 60.10 35.13
N ALA A 13 7.63 59.93 35.56
CA ALA A 13 8.93 59.63 34.96
C ALA A 13 9.94 59.38 36.14
N GLU A 14 11.18 58.99 35.82
CA GLU A 14 12.38 58.90 36.69
C GLU A 14 12.52 57.65 37.56
N GLU A 15 13.69 57.07 37.83
CA GLU A 15 15.01 56.91 37.19
C GLU A 15 15.66 55.80 38.04
N GLY A 16 16.43 54.87 37.47
CA GLY A 16 17.01 53.78 38.29
C GLY A 16 17.60 52.64 37.49
N THR A 17 18.77 52.89 36.92
CA THR A 17 19.67 51.93 36.29
C THR A 17 20.01 50.74 37.19
N ALA A 18 19.63 49.54 36.79
CA ALA A 18 20.28 48.30 37.20
C ALA A 18 20.26 47.31 36.02
N GLU A 19 21.42 47.14 35.40
CA GLU A 19 21.65 46.26 34.27
C GLU A 19 21.30 44.80 34.62
N LYS A 20 20.32 44.23 33.91
CA LYS A 20 20.15 42.77 33.84
C LYS A 20 21.14 42.22 32.80
N PRO A 21 21.81 41.09 33.07
CA PRO A 21 22.75 40.52 32.13
C PRO A 21 22.00 40.10 30.86
N LYS A 22 22.40 40.69 29.72
CA LYS A 22 21.95 40.30 28.39
C LYS A 22 22.30 38.84 28.16
N ARG A 23 21.32 37.95 28.33
CA ARG A 23 21.39 36.60 27.75
C ARG A 23 21.58 36.77 26.23
N PRO A 24 22.56 36.10 25.61
CA PRO A 24 22.82 36.25 24.19
C PRO A 24 21.58 35.84 23.40
N ARG A 25 21.21 36.69 22.44
CA ARG A 25 20.12 36.50 21.50
C ARG A 25 20.32 35.19 20.75
N THR A 26 19.25 34.40 20.77
CA THR A 26 18.86 33.32 19.88
C THR A 26 19.56 33.34 18.52
N THR A 27 20.38 32.33 18.27
CA THR A 27 20.38 31.65 16.98
C THR A 27 19.95 30.21 17.26
N GLN A 28 18.66 30.03 17.55
CA GLN A 28 18.06 28.74 17.28
C GLN A 28 18.06 28.65 15.76
N GLU A 29 19.05 27.96 15.20
CA GLU A 29 18.82 27.25 13.96
C GLU A 29 17.56 26.42 14.20
N ARG A 30 16.42 26.92 13.73
CA ARG A 30 15.26 26.08 13.50
C ARG A 30 15.76 25.06 12.49
N SER A 31 16.25 23.92 12.97
CA SER A 31 16.34 22.71 12.18
C SER A 31 14.98 22.59 11.50
N GLN A 32 14.93 22.91 10.21
CA GLN A 32 13.71 22.73 9.44
C GLN A 32 13.27 21.29 9.71
N PRO A 33 12.02 21.06 10.11
CA PRO A 33 11.56 19.68 10.24
C PRO A 33 11.79 19.03 8.89
N CYS A 34 12.65 18.01 8.84
CA CYS A 34 12.89 17.25 7.63
C CYS A 34 11.54 16.71 7.19
N ASP A 35 11.00 17.26 6.12
CA ASP A 35 9.70 16.86 5.60
C ASP A 35 9.86 15.57 4.79
N TRP A 36 9.90 14.45 5.51
CA TRP A 36 9.91 13.11 4.93
C TRP A 36 8.68 12.84 4.04
N GLY A 37 7.61 13.64 4.19
CA GLY A 37 6.43 13.58 3.34
C GLY A 37 6.73 13.98 1.90
N ASN A 38 7.64 14.94 1.69
CA ASN A 38 8.02 15.45 0.37
C ASN A 38 9.27 14.79 -0.23
N LEU A 39 9.64 13.62 0.28
CA LEU A 39 10.76 12.84 -0.25
C LEU A 39 10.53 12.47 -1.72
N LEU A 40 11.61 12.44 -2.52
CA LEU A 40 11.55 12.04 -3.93
C LEU A 40 10.88 10.68 -4.09
N GLN A 41 10.00 10.57 -5.08
CA GLN A 41 9.21 9.37 -5.34
C GLN A 41 10.09 8.13 -5.56
N ASP A 42 11.24 8.28 -6.21
CA ASP A 42 12.20 7.19 -6.44
C ASP A 42 12.81 6.64 -5.15
N ILE A 43 13.05 7.51 -4.16
CA ILE A 43 13.58 7.09 -2.86
C ILE A 43 12.50 6.35 -2.07
N VAL A 44 11.27 6.88 -2.05
CA VAL A 44 10.13 6.20 -1.43
C VAL A 44 9.87 4.84 -2.10
N LEU A 45 9.97 4.77 -3.43
CA LEU A 45 9.86 3.53 -4.20
C LEU A 45 10.92 2.52 -3.77
N HIS A 46 12.16 2.97 -3.60
CA HIS A 46 13.26 2.12 -3.13
C HIS A 46 12.98 1.58 -1.73
N VAL A 47 12.47 2.40 -0.80
CA VAL A 47 12.04 1.96 0.53
C VAL A 47 10.91 0.93 0.42
N PHE A 48 9.91 1.19 -0.42
CA PHE A 48 8.74 0.29 -0.57
C PHE A 48 9.15 -1.09 -1.08
N LYS A 49 10.19 -1.20 -1.92
CA LYS A 49 10.72 -2.50 -2.39
C LYS A 49 11.18 -3.40 -1.25
N TYR A 50 11.61 -2.86 -0.11
CA TYR A 50 12.03 -3.63 1.07
C TYR A 50 10.89 -3.95 2.04
N LEU A 51 9.72 -3.32 1.87
CA LEU A 51 8.58 -3.52 2.75
C LEU A 51 7.65 -4.64 2.23
N PRO A 52 7.00 -5.42 3.11
CA PRO A 52 5.90 -6.29 2.72
C PRO A 52 4.66 -5.47 2.36
N LEU A 53 3.70 -6.10 1.66
CA LEU A 53 2.51 -5.42 1.13
C LEU A 53 1.69 -4.67 2.18
N LEU A 54 1.51 -5.26 3.37
CA LEU A 54 0.76 -4.64 4.46
C LEU A 54 1.45 -3.35 4.96
N ASP A 55 2.77 -3.40 5.12
CA ASP A 55 3.54 -2.23 5.57
C ASP A 55 3.58 -1.15 4.48
N ARG A 56 3.65 -1.53 3.20
CA ARG A 56 3.49 -0.59 2.07
C ARG A 56 2.13 0.10 2.14
N ALA A 57 1.06 -0.64 2.45
CA ALA A 57 -0.28 -0.08 2.56
C ALA A 57 -0.38 0.91 3.72
N HIS A 58 0.18 0.60 4.89
CA HIS A 58 0.25 1.54 6.01
C HIS A 58 1.11 2.76 5.67
N ALA A 59 2.28 2.56 5.07
CA ALA A 59 3.17 3.64 4.63
C ALA A 59 2.48 4.57 3.62
N SER A 60 1.66 4.03 2.72
CA SER A 60 0.89 4.81 1.74
C SER A 60 -0.17 5.73 2.35
N GLN A 61 -0.55 5.52 3.61
CA GLN A 61 -1.54 6.34 4.32
C GLN A 61 -0.92 7.55 5.04
N VAL A 62 0.41 7.61 5.14
CA VAL A 62 1.12 8.67 5.88
C VAL A 62 0.95 10.04 5.22
N CYS A 63 1.05 10.11 3.89
CA CYS A 63 0.87 11.35 3.13
C CYS A 63 0.50 11.08 1.67
N ARG A 64 0.04 12.12 0.95
CA ARG A 64 -0.37 12.02 -0.46
C ARG A 64 0.76 11.60 -1.39
N ASN A 65 1.99 12.06 -1.14
CA ASN A 65 3.15 11.73 -1.97
C ASN A 65 3.50 10.23 -1.87
N TRP A 66 3.52 9.66 -0.66
CA TRP A 66 3.76 8.23 -0.46
C TRP A 66 2.60 7.38 -1.02
N ASN A 67 1.37 7.91 -1.00
CA ASN A 67 0.23 7.26 -1.63
C ASN A 67 0.36 7.15 -3.16
N GLN A 68 0.89 8.18 -3.82
CA GLN A 68 1.17 8.14 -5.26
C GLN A 68 2.19 7.05 -5.60
N VAL A 69 3.26 6.96 -4.79
CA VAL A 69 4.31 5.96 -4.97
C VAL A 69 3.78 4.54 -4.80
N PHE A 70 2.83 4.31 -3.87
CA PHE A 70 2.17 3.02 -3.72
C PHE A 70 1.49 2.55 -5.00
N HIS A 71 1.05 3.46 -5.87
CA HIS A 71 0.41 3.13 -7.14
C HIS A 71 1.37 3.07 -8.35
N MET A 72 2.69 3.18 -8.13
CA MET A 72 3.69 3.06 -9.18
C MET A 72 3.76 1.64 -9.76
N PRO A 73 3.79 1.47 -11.10
CA PRO A 73 3.84 0.16 -11.76
C PRO A 73 4.96 -0.76 -11.23
N ASP A 74 6.11 -0.19 -10.91
CA ASP A 74 7.30 -0.91 -10.43
C ASP A 74 7.08 -1.74 -9.16
N LEU A 75 6.10 -1.39 -8.32
CA LEU A 75 5.76 -2.17 -7.12
C LEU A 75 4.80 -3.32 -7.39
N TRP A 76 4.09 -3.28 -8.52
CA TRP A 76 3.02 -4.23 -8.86
C TRP A 76 3.43 -5.23 -9.95
N ARG A 77 4.63 -5.12 -10.52
CA ARG A 77 5.10 -6.08 -11.52
C ARG A 77 5.10 -7.53 -11.01
N CYS A 78 5.33 -7.71 -9.71
CA CYS A 78 5.30 -9.01 -9.05
C CYS A 78 4.25 -8.98 -7.94
N PHE A 79 3.31 -9.92 -7.95
CA PHE A 79 2.30 -10.04 -6.91
C PHE A 79 1.96 -11.50 -6.62
N GLU A 80 1.84 -11.81 -5.34
CA GLU A 80 1.44 -13.12 -4.87
C GLU A 80 0.10 -13.02 -4.16
N PHE A 81 -0.90 -13.71 -4.70
CA PHE A 81 -2.22 -13.84 -4.09
C PHE A 81 -2.22 -14.98 -3.10
N GLU A 82 -2.32 -14.67 -1.81
CA GLU A 82 -2.61 -15.67 -0.78
C GLU A 82 -4.12 -15.78 -0.59
N LEU A 83 -4.67 -16.94 -0.96
CA LEU A 83 -6.09 -17.28 -0.87
C LEU A 83 -6.25 -18.45 0.11
N ASN A 84 -6.55 -18.08 1.35
CA ASN A 84 -6.72 -19.05 2.42
C ASN A 84 -8.03 -18.78 3.18
N GLN A 85 -8.71 -19.83 3.61
CA GLN A 85 -9.82 -19.69 4.56
C GLN A 85 -9.29 -19.75 5.99
N PRO A 86 -9.87 -18.96 6.93
CA PRO A 86 -9.51 -19.03 8.34
C PRO A 86 -9.68 -20.43 8.95
N ALA A 87 -10.56 -21.24 8.37
CA ALA A 87 -10.82 -22.62 8.80
C ALA A 87 -9.70 -23.61 8.43
N THR A 88 -8.87 -23.26 7.44
CA THR A 88 -7.91 -24.19 6.80
C THR A 88 -6.47 -23.65 6.80
N SER A 89 -6.23 -22.42 7.26
CA SER A 89 -4.90 -21.82 7.35
C SER A 89 -4.80 -20.76 8.46
N TYR A 90 -3.63 -20.71 9.10
CA TYR A 90 -3.27 -19.66 10.07
C TYR A 90 -2.71 -18.39 9.40
N LEU A 91 -2.47 -18.44 8.08
CA LEU A 91 -1.91 -17.32 7.31
C LEU A 91 -3.02 -16.34 6.91
N LYS A 92 -2.73 -15.03 6.98
CA LYS A 92 -3.67 -13.98 6.58
C LYS A 92 -3.86 -13.99 5.07
N ALA A 93 -5.07 -14.34 4.63
CA ALA A 93 -5.48 -14.19 3.25
C ALA A 93 -5.42 -12.73 2.79
N THR A 94 -5.21 -12.55 1.49
CA THR A 94 -5.26 -11.25 0.83
C THR A 94 -6.67 -10.68 0.96
N HIS A 95 -6.80 -9.44 1.45
CA HIS A 95 -8.11 -8.83 1.63
C HIS A 95 -8.86 -8.71 0.28
N PRO A 96 -10.15 -9.11 0.18
CA PRO A 96 -10.89 -9.11 -1.08
C PRO A 96 -10.91 -7.75 -1.79
N GLU A 97 -10.93 -6.66 -1.03
CA GLU A 97 -10.92 -5.30 -1.60
C GLU A 97 -9.58 -4.95 -2.26
N LEU A 98 -8.48 -5.48 -1.73
CA LEU A 98 -7.16 -5.29 -2.33
C LEU A 98 -7.05 -6.04 -3.65
N ILE A 99 -7.61 -7.25 -3.73
CA ILE A 99 -7.68 -8.04 -4.96
C ILE A 99 -8.43 -7.26 -6.05
N LYS A 100 -9.62 -6.74 -5.73
CA LYS A 100 -10.39 -5.90 -6.66
C LYS A 100 -9.60 -4.66 -7.09
N GLN A 101 -8.90 -4.02 -6.17
CA GLN A 101 -8.09 -2.84 -6.47
C GLN A 101 -6.94 -3.16 -7.42
N ILE A 102 -6.27 -4.31 -7.24
CA ILE A 102 -5.19 -4.78 -8.11
C ILE A 102 -5.72 -5.06 -9.51
N ILE A 103 -6.81 -5.82 -9.64
CA ILE A 103 -7.43 -6.13 -10.94
C ILE A 103 -7.85 -4.83 -11.65
N LYS A 104 -8.45 -3.89 -10.91
CA LYS A 104 -9.01 -2.65 -11.47
C LYS A 104 -7.95 -1.61 -11.84
N ARG A 105 -6.89 -1.44 -11.04
CA ARG A 105 -5.89 -0.37 -11.23
C ARG A 105 -4.56 -0.84 -11.79
N HIS A 106 -4.20 -2.10 -11.56
CA HIS A 106 -2.83 -2.58 -11.77
C HIS A 106 -2.75 -3.81 -12.67
N SER A 107 -3.85 -4.29 -13.23
CA SER A 107 -3.88 -5.47 -14.12
C SER A 107 -2.86 -5.37 -15.26
N ASN A 108 -2.76 -4.21 -15.89
CA ASN A 108 -1.78 -3.92 -16.94
C ASN A 108 -0.31 -3.88 -16.47
N HIS A 109 -0.06 -3.73 -15.17
CA HIS A 109 1.28 -3.67 -14.59
C HIS A 109 1.78 -5.04 -14.12
N LEU A 110 0.87 -5.98 -13.85
CA LEU A 110 1.20 -7.34 -13.40
C LEU A 110 1.99 -8.09 -14.49
N GLN A 111 3.13 -8.67 -14.11
CA GLN A 111 3.97 -9.50 -14.98
C GLN A 111 4.24 -10.88 -14.37
N TYR A 112 4.50 -10.95 -13.07
CA TYR A 112 4.77 -12.17 -12.33
C TYR A 112 3.68 -12.35 -11.29
N VAL A 113 2.80 -13.31 -11.50
CA VAL A 113 1.67 -13.57 -10.60
C VAL A 113 1.77 -14.99 -10.08
N SER A 114 1.75 -15.15 -8.76
CA SER A 114 1.60 -16.44 -8.09
C SER A 114 0.30 -16.49 -7.30
N PHE A 115 -0.37 -17.63 -7.30
CA PHE A 115 -1.52 -17.91 -6.44
C PHE A 115 -1.12 -19.00 -5.45
N LYS A 116 -1.12 -18.66 -4.16
CA LYS A 116 -1.03 -19.62 -3.07
C LYS A 116 -2.43 -19.94 -2.58
N VAL A 117 -2.85 -21.17 -2.77
CA VAL A 117 -4.19 -21.65 -2.41
C VAL A 117 -4.07 -22.74 -1.35
N ASP A 118 -4.97 -22.72 -0.37
CA ASP A 118 -5.07 -23.75 0.66
C ASP A 118 -5.87 -25.00 0.21
N SER A 119 -6.23 -25.85 1.16
CA SER A 119 -6.99 -27.09 0.89
C SER A 119 -8.49 -26.89 0.68
N SER A 120 -8.99 -25.65 0.69
CA SER A 120 -10.43 -25.36 0.52
C SER A 120 -10.79 -25.20 -0.94
N LYS A 121 -11.97 -25.70 -1.32
CA LYS A 121 -12.50 -25.55 -2.68
C LYS A 121 -12.80 -24.09 -2.98
N GLU A 122 -13.31 -23.36 -1.98
CA GLU A 122 -13.67 -21.95 -2.05
C GLU A 122 -12.46 -21.07 -2.41
N SER A 123 -11.28 -21.38 -1.87
CA SER A 123 -10.06 -20.64 -2.22
C SER A 123 -9.59 -20.92 -3.64
N ALA A 124 -9.78 -22.15 -4.13
CA ALA A 124 -9.49 -22.51 -5.52
C ALA A 124 -10.48 -21.86 -6.50
N GLU A 125 -11.77 -21.77 -6.13
CA GLU A 125 -12.78 -21.03 -6.89
C GLU A 125 -12.43 -19.54 -6.97
N ALA A 126 -12.07 -18.92 -5.84
CA ALA A 126 -11.63 -17.53 -5.80
C ALA A 126 -10.39 -17.27 -6.69
N ALA A 127 -9.45 -18.22 -6.76
CA ALA A 127 -8.32 -18.12 -7.67
C ALA A 127 -8.77 -18.10 -9.14
N CYS A 128 -9.71 -18.97 -9.52
CA CYS A 128 -10.26 -19.02 -10.87
C CYS A 128 -11.05 -17.75 -11.22
N ASP A 129 -11.80 -17.19 -10.28
CA ASP A 129 -12.52 -15.93 -10.46
C ASP A 129 -11.57 -14.76 -10.71
N ILE A 130 -10.42 -14.74 -10.02
CA ILE A 130 -9.39 -13.72 -10.24
C ILE A 130 -8.76 -13.92 -11.62
N LEU A 131 -8.32 -15.15 -11.96
CA LEU A 131 -7.74 -15.49 -13.26
C LEU A 131 -8.64 -15.06 -14.42
N SER A 132 -9.95 -15.29 -14.30
CA SER A 132 -10.95 -14.92 -15.30
C SER A 132 -11.07 -13.41 -15.52
N GLN A 133 -10.67 -12.60 -14.53
CA GLN A 133 -10.66 -11.13 -14.62
C GLN A 133 -9.31 -10.55 -15.10
N LEU A 134 -8.26 -11.37 -15.22
CA LEU A 134 -6.92 -10.93 -15.66
C LEU A 134 -6.80 -10.74 -17.18
N VAL A 135 -7.89 -10.34 -17.87
CA VAL A 135 -7.94 -10.14 -19.33
C VAL A 135 -6.93 -9.09 -19.81
N ASN A 136 -6.69 -8.05 -19.00
CA ASN A 136 -5.78 -6.95 -19.34
C ASN A 136 -4.34 -7.17 -18.87
N CYS A 137 -3.98 -8.37 -18.42
CA CYS A 137 -2.64 -8.67 -17.93
C CYS A 137 -1.77 -9.25 -19.05
N SER A 138 -0.51 -8.80 -19.13
CA SER A 138 0.51 -9.41 -19.98
C SER A 138 1.50 -10.16 -19.09
N LEU A 139 1.05 -11.30 -18.55
CA LEU A 139 1.85 -12.07 -17.62
C LEU A 139 3.03 -12.71 -18.35
N LYS A 140 4.20 -12.63 -17.71
CA LYS A 140 5.41 -13.37 -18.08
C LYS A 140 5.46 -14.71 -17.37
N THR A 141 4.99 -14.74 -16.12
CA THR A 141 4.99 -15.94 -15.28
C THR A 141 3.68 -16.03 -14.52
N LEU A 142 3.06 -17.20 -14.57
CA LEU A 142 1.92 -17.56 -13.75
C LEU A 142 2.30 -18.78 -12.91
N GLY A 143 2.27 -18.65 -11.58
CA GLY A 143 2.47 -19.73 -10.64
C GLY A 143 1.15 -20.11 -9.96
N LEU A 144 0.81 -21.40 -9.95
CA LEU A 144 -0.29 -21.93 -9.13
C LEU A 144 0.32 -22.87 -8.09
N ILE A 145 0.24 -22.50 -6.82
CA ILE A 145 0.89 -23.18 -5.71
C ILE A 145 -0.21 -23.65 -4.75
N SER A 146 -0.40 -24.97 -4.68
CA SER A 146 -1.21 -25.58 -3.63
C SER A 146 -0.36 -25.75 -2.38
N THR A 147 -0.71 -25.05 -1.30
CA THR A 147 0.06 -25.04 -0.05
C THR A 147 -0.13 -26.31 0.78
N ALA A 148 -1.21 -27.06 0.52
CA ALA A 148 -1.52 -28.31 1.20
C ALA A 148 -2.14 -29.31 0.20
N ARG A 149 -3.43 -29.60 0.28
CA ARG A 149 -4.09 -30.46 -0.72
C ARG A 149 -4.26 -29.73 -2.06
N PRO A 150 -4.19 -30.44 -3.19
CA PRO A 150 -4.40 -29.84 -4.51
C PRO A 150 -5.89 -29.56 -4.77
N SER A 151 -6.43 -28.53 -4.11
CA SER A 151 -7.83 -28.10 -4.19
C SER A 151 -8.30 -27.71 -5.60
N PHE A 152 -7.37 -27.38 -6.51
CA PHE A 152 -7.68 -27.20 -7.93
C PHE A 152 -8.22 -28.47 -8.60
N MET A 153 -7.92 -29.67 -8.08
CA MET A 153 -8.46 -30.93 -8.58
C MET A 153 -9.91 -31.17 -8.17
N ASP A 154 -10.39 -30.48 -7.13
CA ASP A 154 -11.78 -30.55 -6.66
C ASP A 154 -12.71 -29.65 -7.49
N LEU A 155 -12.15 -28.84 -8.38
CA LEU A 155 -12.89 -27.98 -9.30
C LEU A 155 -13.28 -28.73 -10.58
N PRO A 156 -14.41 -28.35 -11.21
CA PRO A 156 -14.73 -28.81 -12.56
C PRO A 156 -13.60 -28.43 -13.52
N LYS A 157 -13.07 -29.40 -14.27
CA LYS A 157 -11.99 -29.16 -15.25
C LYS A 157 -12.32 -28.02 -16.21
N SER A 158 -13.57 -27.92 -16.66
CA SER A 158 -14.03 -26.84 -17.55
C SER A 158 -13.85 -25.46 -16.93
N HIS A 159 -14.14 -25.30 -15.63
CA HIS A 159 -14.04 -24.03 -14.94
C HIS A 159 -12.58 -23.59 -14.82
N PHE A 160 -11.70 -24.49 -14.38
CA PHE A 160 -10.28 -24.22 -14.24
C PHE A 160 -9.61 -23.92 -15.60
N ILE A 161 -9.89 -24.71 -16.63
CA ILE A 161 -9.32 -24.51 -17.96
C ILE A 161 -9.83 -23.21 -18.59
N SER A 162 -11.11 -22.86 -18.40
CA SER A 162 -11.65 -21.59 -18.88
C SER A 162 -10.91 -20.39 -18.28
N ALA A 163 -10.70 -20.40 -16.96
CA ALA A 163 -9.97 -19.34 -16.25
C ALA A 163 -8.51 -19.23 -16.72
N LEU A 164 -7.82 -20.36 -16.88
CA LEU A 164 -6.45 -20.38 -17.41
C LEU A 164 -6.36 -19.90 -18.86
N THR A 165 -7.34 -20.25 -19.69
CA THR A 165 -7.38 -19.85 -21.11
C THR A 165 -7.40 -18.34 -21.25
N VAL A 166 -8.10 -17.62 -20.36
CA VAL A 166 -8.08 -16.15 -20.34
C VAL A 166 -6.65 -15.64 -20.22
N VAL A 167 -5.85 -16.19 -19.31
CA VAL A 167 -4.45 -15.76 -19.15
C VAL A 167 -3.62 -16.12 -20.38
N PHE A 168 -3.72 -17.35 -20.88
CA PHE A 168 -2.92 -17.79 -22.02
C PHE A 168 -3.22 -17.05 -23.32
N VAL A 169 -4.49 -16.70 -23.58
CA VAL A 169 -4.88 -15.94 -24.78
C VAL A 169 -4.41 -14.50 -24.70
N ASN A 170 -4.47 -13.87 -23.51
CA ASN A 170 -4.16 -12.46 -23.36
C ASN A 170 -2.66 -12.20 -23.10
N SER A 171 -1.95 -13.15 -22.47
CA SER A 171 -0.53 -13.03 -22.13
C SER A 171 0.36 -13.51 -23.27
N LYS A 172 0.56 -12.66 -24.28
CA LYS A 172 1.42 -12.96 -25.44
C LYS A 172 2.91 -13.09 -25.09
N SER A 173 3.31 -12.64 -23.91
CA SER A 173 4.70 -12.63 -23.41
C SER A 173 4.98 -13.72 -22.37
N LEU A 174 4.11 -14.72 -22.25
CA LEU A 174 4.25 -15.76 -21.24
C LEU A 174 5.49 -16.60 -21.57
N SER A 175 6.51 -16.51 -20.72
CA SER A 175 7.75 -17.26 -20.88
C SER A 175 7.41 -18.75 -20.79
N SER A 176 7.92 -19.58 -21.72
CA SER A 176 7.63 -21.02 -21.67
C SER A 176 8.16 -21.61 -20.36
N LEU A 177 7.28 -22.36 -19.68
CA LEU A 177 7.58 -23.19 -18.52
C LEU A 177 8.78 -24.12 -18.77
#